data_AF-A0A367YAJ0-F1
#
_entry.id   AF-A0A367YAJ0-F1
#
_cell.length_a   1.000
_cell.length_b   1.000
_cell.length_c   1.000
_cell.angle_alpha   90.00
_cell.angle_beta   90.00
_cell.angle_gamma   90.00
#
_symmetry.space_group_name_H-M   'P 1'
#
loop_
_entity.id
_entity.type
_entity.pdbx_description
1 polymer ?
#
loop_
_entity_poly.entity_id
_entity_poly.type
_entity_poly.pdbx_seq_one_letter_code
_entity_poly.pdbx_strand_id
1 'polypeptide(L)'
;MISIFVVLVSLFVSNAFGSGPIAAPGTILSHREFPLTLFKNYKQSWLVEVASEDTFGNYNVVPAVIIEPPNANASRLIAYQNPEDSANATCAPSWLMENGTYSDTMVIDLLLRQGYYVLVTDYEGPKLTFLGGKQSGKAVLNGIRAALLSGDITGIKPDLDVILFGVSGGSFASGWAAVLQPTYAPEVKLLAAAVGGFLTNLTITLGGLDGGYFAGFIATGLGGLEAEYPELETYLKENTDSPRLSEFRQYCVDTTLDKYRFAQFFQGPSKLFKKEWNSMGPDDTLKHILAENSLTKYYDTPTIPFFVFHGTIDEIVPITNAQQIYDKWCGSNITSLEFAEDLSAGHLTSGYFAAPATFSWIAKRFNGEQPVAGCSHTRRLNNLLYPGTDKWIVQFVQDKFNEIFGGLGNGIKVDKPTAEDFQIYLNRTNGTGV
;
A
#
# COMPACT_ATOMS: atom_id res chain seq x y z
N MET A 1 -14.85 -1.75 31.37
CA MET A 1 -13.78 -2.77 31.23
C MET A 1 -13.09 -2.61 29.89
N ILE A 2 -12.59 -1.41 29.58
CA ILE A 2 -12.14 -1.00 28.23
C ILE A 2 -10.69 -0.46 28.27
N SER A 3 -10.03 -0.41 29.43
CA SER A 3 -8.71 0.23 29.59
C SER A 3 -7.57 -0.69 30.03
N ILE A 4 -7.75 -2.02 30.00
CA ILE A 4 -6.73 -2.96 30.49
C ILE A 4 -6.00 -3.70 29.35
N PHE A 5 -6.63 -3.89 28.19
CA PHE A 5 -6.04 -4.68 27.09
C PHE A 5 -4.97 -3.93 26.27
N VAL A 6 -5.17 -2.63 25.99
CA VAL A 6 -4.19 -1.80 25.27
C VAL A 6 -2.93 -1.57 26.11
N VAL A 7 -3.10 -1.45 27.43
CA VAL A 7 -2.00 -1.33 28.39
C VAL A 7 -1.26 -2.66 28.56
N LEU A 8 -1.92 -3.82 28.38
CA LEU A 8 -1.26 -5.12 28.44
C LEU A 8 -0.36 -5.38 27.23
N VAL A 9 -0.71 -4.96 26.01
CA VAL A 9 0.22 -5.09 24.86
C VAL A 9 1.45 -4.19 25.04
N SER A 10 1.28 -2.96 25.53
CA SER A 10 2.42 -2.08 25.82
C SER A 10 3.25 -2.52 27.05
N LEU A 11 2.65 -3.13 28.08
CA LEU A 11 3.34 -3.64 29.28
C LEU A 11 3.97 -5.02 29.07
N PHE A 12 3.41 -5.89 28.23
CA PHE A 12 4.06 -7.15 27.88
C PHE A 12 5.28 -6.92 26.98
N VAL A 13 5.28 -5.88 26.14
CA VAL A 13 6.46 -5.49 25.34
C VAL A 13 7.57 -4.88 26.19
N SER A 14 7.28 -4.31 27.37
CA SER A 14 8.30 -3.68 28.22
C SER A 14 8.74 -4.50 29.45
N ASN A 15 7.99 -5.53 29.87
CA ASN A 15 8.34 -6.35 31.06
C ASN A 15 8.47 -7.87 30.81
N ALA A 16 8.30 -8.38 29.59
CA ALA A 16 8.52 -9.81 29.28
C ALA A 16 9.84 -10.13 28.55
N PHE A 17 10.58 -9.14 28.07
CA PHE A 17 11.92 -9.35 27.49
C PHE A 17 13.00 -9.28 28.58
N GLY A 18 12.90 -10.18 29.55
CA GLY A 18 14.01 -10.47 30.44
C GLY A 18 15.10 -11.18 29.66
N SER A 19 16.26 -10.53 29.47
CA SER A 19 17.60 -11.12 29.27
C SER A 19 17.77 -12.35 28.35
N GLY A 20 16.85 -12.59 27.41
CA GLY A 20 16.92 -13.66 26.43
C GLY A 20 17.57 -13.17 25.13
N PRO A 21 18.12 -14.08 24.29
CA PRO A 21 18.64 -13.69 22.99
C PRO A 21 17.51 -13.11 22.12
N ILE A 22 17.79 -11.99 21.46
CA ILE A 22 16.90 -11.37 20.48
C ILE A 22 16.70 -12.35 19.32
N ALA A 23 15.44 -12.67 18.99
CA ALA A 23 15.11 -13.55 17.89
C ALA A 23 15.50 -12.91 16.54
N ALA A 24 15.94 -13.74 15.58
CA ALA A 24 16.30 -13.25 14.26
C ALA A 24 15.07 -12.69 13.51
N PRO A 25 15.21 -11.62 12.70
CA PRO A 25 14.11 -11.10 11.90
C PRO A 25 13.44 -12.18 11.03
N GLY A 26 12.11 -12.19 11.02
CA GLY A 26 11.29 -13.22 10.37
C GLY A 26 10.95 -14.44 11.22
N THR A 27 11.50 -14.56 12.43
CA THR A 27 11.15 -15.65 13.36
C THR A 27 9.70 -15.52 13.82
N ILE A 28 8.95 -16.61 13.76
CA ILE A 28 7.62 -16.73 14.39
C ILE A 28 7.82 -16.86 15.90
N LEU A 29 7.37 -15.87 16.67
CA LEU A 29 7.46 -15.84 18.12
C LEU A 29 6.27 -16.55 18.77
N SER A 30 5.09 -16.34 18.22
CA SER A 30 3.85 -16.98 18.63
C SER A 30 2.88 -17.05 17.45
N HIS A 31 1.88 -17.93 17.55
CA HIS A 31 0.80 -17.98 16.59
C HIS A 31 -0.51 -18.42 17.25
N ARG A 32 -1.63 -18.01 16.67
CA ARG A 32 -2.98 -18.49 17.02
C ARG A 32 -3.86 -18.59 15.80
N GLU A 33 -4.89 -19.43 15.87
CA GLU A 33 -5.99 -19.35 14.91
C GLU A 33 -6.64 -17.95 14.97
N PHE A 34 -7.04 -17.46 13.81
CA PHE A 34 -7.52 -16.09 13.67
C PHE A 34 -8.79 -16.06 12.82
N PRO A 35 -9.96 -16.40 13.38
CA PRO A 35 -11.22 -16.45 12.62
C PRO A 35 -11.56 -15.09 12.02
N LEU A 36 -11.91 -15.07 10.74
CA LEU A 36 -12.24 -13.85 10.01
C LEU A 36 -13.72 -13.82 9.67
N THR A 37 -14.46 -12.88 10.24
CA THR A 37 -15.92 -12.77 10.04
C THR A 37 -16.31 -12.15 8.70
N LEU A 38 -15.40 -11.38 8.10
CA LEU A 38 -15.63 -10.67 6.83
C LEU A 38 -15.43 -11.53 5.58
N PHE A 39 -14.64 -12.60 5.69
CA PHE A 39 -14.30 -13.44 4.55
C PHE A 39 -15.09 -14.74 4.59
N LYS A 40 -15.71 -15.11 3.46
CA LYS A 40 -16.45 -16.38 3.34
C LYS A 40 -15.68 -17.44 2.56
N ASN A 41 -14.68 -17.03 1.78
CA ASN A 41 -13.95 -17.90 0.87
C ASN A 41 -12.53 -18.20 1.38
N TYR A 42 -12.40 -18.59 2.64
CA TYR A 42 -11.14 -19.06 3.22
C TYR A 42 -11.37 -20.37 3.97
N LYS A 43 -10.33 -21.18 4.10
CA LYS A 43 -10.35 -22.45 4.84
C LYS A 43 -9.88 -22.26 6.27
N GLN A 44 -8.72 -21.62 6.45
CA GLN A 44 -8.13 -21.36 7.75
C GLN A 44 -7.29 -20.09 7.70
N SER A 45 -7.10 -19.46 8.85
CA SER A 45 -6.29 -18.25 9.00
C SER A 45 -5.58 -18.23 10.35
N TRP A 46 -4.40 -17.62 10.36
CA TRP A 46 -3.55 -17.55 11.54
C TRP A 46 -3.03 -16.13 11.72
N LEU A 47 -3.00 -15.66 12.96
CA LEU A 47 -2.25 -14.49 13.36
C LEU A 47 -0.91 -14.98 13.92
N VAL A 48 0.18 -14.50 13.35
CA VAL A 48 1.54 -14.78 13.78
C VAL A 48 2.20 -13.50 14.30
N GLU A 49 2.88 -13.59 15.43
CA GLU A 49 3.75 -12.52 15.92
C GLU A 49 5.16 -12.75 15.39
N VAL A 50 5.69 -11.77 14.64
CA VAL A 50 6.93 -11.91 13.89
C VAL A 50 8.01 -11.00 14.46
N ALA A 51 9.17 -11.56 14.80
CA ALA A 51 10.37 -10.79 15.10
C ALA A 51 10.76 -9.93 13.90
N SER A 52 10.98 -8.63 14.09
CA SER A 52 11.30 -7.69 13.02
C SER A 52 12.18 -6.55 13.56
N GLU A 53 12.44 -5.54 12.74
CA GLU A 53 13.26 -4.39 13.09
C GLU A 53 12.67 -3.10 12.52
N ASP A 54 12.91 -1.98 13.21
CA ASP A 54 12.50 -0.64 12.79
C ASP A 54 13.39 -0.06 11.67
N THR A 55 13.14 1.20 11.29
CA THR A 55 13.91 1.93 10.26
C THR A 55 15.41 1.88 10.53
N PHE A 56 15.80 1.93 11.81
CA PHE A 56 17.19 2.02 12.26
C PHE A 56 17.80 0.65 12.64
N GLY A 57 17.03 -0.43 12.54
CA GLY A 57 17.50 -1.77 12.89
C GLY A 57 17.27 -2.14 14.36
N ASN A 58 16.48 -1.36 15.10
CA ASN A 58 16.12 -1.74 16.47
C ASN A 58 15.05 -2.83 16.43
N TYR A 59 15.19 -3.85 17.27
CA TYR A 59 14.25 -4.95 17.36
C TYR A 59 12.82 -4.47 17.65
N ASN A 60 11.86 -5.03 16.93
CA ASN A 60 10.43 -4.86 17.16
C ASN A 60 9.67 -6.17 16.85
N VAL A 61 8.36 -6.17 17.09
CA VAL A 61 7.49 -7.30 16.76
C VAL A 61 6.33 -6.77 15.91
N VAL A 62 6.07 -7.45 14.80
CA VAL A 62 4.98 -7.08 13.87
C VAL A 62 4.00 -8.25 13.74
N PRO A 63 2.70 -8.03 13.94
CA PRO A 63 1.69 -9.03 13.61
C PRO A 63 1.59 -9.26 12.10
N ALA A 64 1.33 -10.50 11.71
CA ALA A 64 0.96 -10.83 10.34
C ALA A 64 -0.17 -11.89 10.31
N VAL A 65 -1.10 -11.72 9.38
CA VAL A 65 -2.22 -12.62 9.13
C VAL A 65 -1.92 -13.44 7.89
N ILE A 66 -1.93 -14.77 8.02
CA ILE A 66 -1.84 -15.71 6.91
C ILE A 66 -3.24 -16.28 6.68
N ILE A 67 -3.71 -16.25 5.44
CA ILE A 67 -5.05 -16.71 5.04
C ILE A 67 -4.92 -17.81 3.98
N GLU A 68 -5.40 -19.00 4.29
CA GLU A 68 -5.45 -20.16 3.39
C GLU A 68 -6.81 -20.21 2.66
N PRO A 69 -6.86 -20.24 1.33
CA PRO A 69 -8.10 -20.46 0.60
C PRO A 69 -8.50 -21.95 0.53
N PRO A 70 -9.78 -22.29 0.25
CA PRO A 70 -10.21 -23.70 0.15
C PRO A 70 -9.53 -24.49 -0.98
N ASN A 71 -9.14 -23.81 -2.06
CA ASN A 71 -8.44 -24.37 -3.23
C ASN A 71 -6.94 -24.01 -3.23
N ALA A 72 -6.31 -23.96 -2.05
CA ALA A 72 -4.95 -23.51 -1.87
C ALA A 72 -3.91 -24.23 -2.75
N ASN A 73 -3.11 -23.42 -3.43
CA ASN A 73 -1.82 -23.83 -3.95
C ASN A 73 -0.74 -23.42 -2.94
N ALA A 74 -0.22 -24.40 -2.20
CA ALA A 74 0.76 -24.20 -1.12
C ALA A 74 2.12 -23.63 -1.55
N SER A 75 2.39 -23.48 -2.85
CA SER A 75 3.60 -22.83 -3.37
C SER A 75 3.34 -21.42 -3.91
N ARG A 76 2.14 -20.83 -3.73
CA ARG A 76 1.81 -19.48 -4.24
C ARG A 76 1.26 -18.58 -3.13
N LEU A 77 1.95 -17.48 -2.86
CA LEU A 77 1.54 -16.49 -1.87
C LEU A 77 1.57 -15.07 -2.44
N ILE A 78 0.52 -14.32 -2.13
CA ILE A 78 0.49 -12.87 -2.30
C ILE A 78 0.71 -12.21 -0.95
N ALA A 79 1.78 -11.42 -0.84
CA ALA A 79 1.95 -10.50 0.27
C ALA A 79 1.17 -9.23 -0.09
N TYR A 80 -0.03 -9.10 0.46
CA TYR A 80 -0.93 -7.99 0.22
C TYR A 80 -0.73 -6.89 1.27
N GLN A 81 -0.52 -5.66 0.81
CA GLN A 81 -0.47 -4.48 1.66
C GLN A 81 -1.69 -3.62 1.34
N ASN A 82 -2.62 -3.52 2.29
CA ASN A 82 -3.72 -2.55 2.22
C ASN A 82 -3.21 -1.14 2.57
N PRO A 83 -3.90 -0.07 2.14
CA PRO A 83 -3.67 1.26 2.66
C PRO A 83 -4.19 1.36 4.11
N GLU A 84 -3.31 1.16 5.10
CA GLU A 84 -3.59 1.45 6.51
C GLU A 84 -3.75 2.96 6.75
N ASP A 85 -2.83 3.75 6.17
CA ASP A 85 -2.84 5.21 6.06
C ASP A 85 -3.07 5.94 7.40
N SER A 86 -2.65 5.33 8.51
CA SER A 86 -3.06 5.75 9.84
C SER A 86 -2.06 5.43 10.95
N ALA A 87 -1.57 6.46 11.63
CA ALA A 87 -0.72 6.32 12.81
C ALA A 87 -1.46 5.93 14.12
N ASN A 88 -2.42 5.00 14.05
CA ASN A 88 -3.24 4.57 15.19
C ASN A 88 -3.46 3.05 15.23
N ALA A 89 -3.25 2.44 16.41
CA ALA A 89 -3.29 0.98 16.58
C ALA A 89 -4.63 0.34 16.23
N THR A 90 -5.74 1.07 16.33
CA THR A 90 -7.06 0.56 15.97
C THR A 90 -7.33 0.53 14.47
N CYS A 91 -6.34 0.91 13.67
CA CYS A 91 -6.38 0.94 12.22
C CYS A 91 -5.44 -0.10 11.60
N ALA A 92 -4.62 -0.77 12.43
CA ALA A 92 -3.75 -1.85 12.01
C ALA A 92 -4.57 -2.94 11.28
N PRO A 93 -4.08 -3.49 10.15
CA PRO A 93 -4.79 -4.49 9.37
C PRO A 93 -5.31 -5.65 10.21
N SER A 94 -4.47 -6.22 11.08
CA SER A 94 -4.86 -7.31 11.96
C SER A 94 -6.00 -6.92 12.91
N TRP A 95 -5.95 -5.71 13.48
CA TRP A 95 -7.00 -5.21 14.37
C TRP A 95 -8.34 -5.02 13.64
N LEU A 96 -8.31 -4.43 12.44
CA LEU A 96 -9.49 -4.23 11.61
C LEU A 96 -10.11 -5.57 11.18
N MET A 97 -9.29 -6.57 10.87
CA MET A 97 -9.75 -7.92 10.55
C MET A 97 -10.41 -8.61 11.75
N GLU A 98 -9.80 -8.52 12.94
CA GLU A 98 -10.35 -9.11 14.17
C GLU A 98 -11.70 -8.50 14.55
N ASN A 99 -11.86 -7.19 14.33
CA ASN A 99 -13.08 -6.46 14.66
C ASN A 99 -14.12 -6.45 13.53
N GLY A 100 -13.82 -7.07 12.38
CA GLY A 100 -14.74 -7.13 11.25
C GLY A 100 -15.02 -5.77 10.60
N THR A 101 -14.05 -4.86 10.61
CA THR A 101 -14.15 -3.52 10.02
C THR A 101 -13.15 -3.28 8.88
N TYR A 102 -12.38 -4.30 8.50
CA TYR A 102 -11.46 -4.25 7.36
C TYR A 102 -12.20 -3.95 6.05
N SER A 103 -11.74 -2.96 5.28
CA SER A 103 -12.42 -2.45 4.09
C SER A 103 -12.03 -3.16 2.79
N ASP A 104 -10.79 -3.63 2.66
CA ASP A 104 -10.21 -4.22 1.44
C ASP A 104 -10.64 -5.68 1.16
N THR A 105 -11.88 -6.00 1.55
CA THR A 105 -12.39 -7.37 1.50
C THR A 105 -12.48 -7.94 0.08
N MET A 106 -12.80 -7.09 -0.89
CA MET A 106 -12.94 -7.47 -2.31
C MET A 106 -11.63 -7.99 -2.90
N VAL A 107 -10.51 -7.33 -2.59
CA VAL A 107 -9.19 -7.70 -3.12
C VAL A 107 -8.77 -9.05 -2.57
N ILE A 108 -8.88 -9.24 -1.25
CA ILE A 108 -8.55 -10.51 -0.61
C ILE A 108 -9.46 -11.64 -1.12
N ASP A 109 -10.77 -11.42 -1.28
CA ASP A 109 -11.68 -12.45 -1.83
C ASP A 109 -11.28 -12.88 -3.25
N LEU A 110 -10.88 -11.93 -4.10
CA LEU A 110 -10.39 -12.21 -5.46
C LEU A 110 -9.08 -13.02 -5.47
N LEU A 111 -8.16 -12.72 -4.56
CA LEU A 111 -6.91 -13.48 -4.40
C LEU A 111 -7.17 -14.91 -3.92
N LEU A 112 -8.01 -15.05 -2.89
CA LEU A 112 -8.37 -16.36 -2.32
C LEU A 112 -9.09 -17.24 -3.34
N ARG A 113 -9.98 -16.68 -4.18
CA ARG A 113 -10.65 -17.42 -5.27
C ARG A 113 -9.67 -18.01 -6.29
N GLN A 114 -8.52 -17.36 -6.49
CA GLN A 114 -7.47 -17.85 -7.38
C GLN A 114 -6.58 -18.93 -6.73
N GLY A 115 -6.86 -19.30 -5.47
CA GLY A 115 -6.13 -20.34 -4.75
C GLY A 115 -4.79 -19.87 -4.18
N TYR A 116 -4.57 -18.56 -4.06
CA TYR A 116 -3.35 -18.00 -3.47
C TYR A 116 -3.49 -17.91 -1.95
N TYR A 117 -2.43 -18.28 -1.23
CA TYR A 117 -2.29 -17.82 0.15
C TYR A 117 -2.18 -16.29 0.15
N VAL A 118 -2.79 -15.64 1.14
CA VAL A 118 -2.68 -14.19 1.33
C VAL A 118 -1.99 -13.93 2.66
N LEU A 119 -0.93 -13.14 2.62
CA LEU A 119 -0.23 -12.61 3.79
C LEU A 119 -0.52 -11.13 3.90
N VAL A 120 -1.06 -10.70 5.04
CA VAL A 120 -1.23 -9.28 5.38
C VAL A 120 -0.41 -9.00 6.63
N THR A 121 0.50 -8.05 6.55
CA THR A 121 1.38 -7.68 7.67
C THR A 121 1.03 -6.28 8.13
N ASP A 122 1.01 -6.06 9.45
CA ASP A 122 0.88 -4.74 10.05
C ASP A 122 2.20 -3.97 9.85
N TYR A 123 2.42 -3.50 8.62
CA TYR A 123 3.72 -3.06 8.12
C TYR A 123 4.18 -1.73 8.73
N GLU A 124 3.27 -0.92 9.26
CA GLU A 124 3.61 0.30 10.01
C GLU A 124 4.29 -0.02 11.36
N GLY A 125 4.17 -1.27 11.80
CA GLY A 125 4.73 -1.85 13.02
C GLY A 125 4.25 -1.19 14.31
N PRO A 126 4.88 -1.50 15.46
CA PRO A 126 4.29 -1.18 16.77
C PRO A 126 4.27 0.32 17.11
N LYS A 127 5.05 1.14 16.39
CA LYS A 127 5.05 2.60 16.51
C LYS A 127 4.01 3.29 15.62
N LEU A 128 3.39 2.54 14.68
CA LEU A 128 2.36 3.01 13.75
C LEU A 128 2.91 4.08 12.81
N THR A 129 4.01 3.72 12.16
CA THR A 129 4.86 4.63 11.39
C THR A 129 4.37 4.80 9.96
N PHE A 130 3.14 5.30 9.78
CA PHE A 130 2.65 5.65 8.44
C PHE A 130 3.68 6.54 7.73
N LEU A 131 4.02 6.18 6.48
CA LEU A 131 5.09 6.76 5.65
C LEU A 131 6.53 6.47 6.10
N GLY A 132 6.75 5.61 7.10
CA GLY A 132 8.05 5.04 7.46
C GLY A 132 8.48 3.95 6.48
N GLY A 133 9.31 4.29 5.51
CA GLY A 133 9.64 3.44 4.37
C GLY A 133 10.39 2.16 4.73
N LYS A 134 11.53 2.30 5.40
CA LYS A 134 12.37 1.15 5.76
C LYS A 134 11.66 0.20 6.72
N GLN A 135 10.98 0.76 7.73
CA GLN A 135 10.13 -0.02 8.65
C GLN A 135 9.07 -0.82 7.90
N SER A 136 8.31 -0.18 7.00
CA SER A 136 7.29 -0.85 6.18
C SER A 136 7.87 -2.00 5.35
N GLY A 137 8.97 -1.74 4.62
CA GLY A 137 9.60 -2.75 3.77
C GLY A 137 10.18 -3.93 4.56
N LYS A 138 10.85 -3.67 5.68
CA LYS A 138 11.40 -4.72 6.57
C LYS A 138 10.28 -5.56 7.18
N ALA A 139 9.23 -4.94 7.68
CA ALA A 139 8.08 -5.64 8.26
C ALA A 139 7.44 -6.59 7.24
N VAL A 140 7.18 -6.14 6.00
CA VAL A 140 6.66 -6.99 4.92
C VAL A 140 7.60 -8.17 4.62
N LEU A 141 8.90 -7.93 4.46
CA LEU A 141 9.87 -9.00 4.19
C LEU A 141 9.97 -10.01 5.35
N ASN A 142 9.91 -9.54 6.59
CA ASN A 142 9.91 -10.40 7.77
C ASN A 142 8.60 -11.20 7.89
N GLY A 143 7.45 -10.61 7.53
CA GLY A 143 6.20 -11.36 7.39
C GLY A 143 6.31 -12.49 6.35
N ILE A 144 7.01 -12.24 5.23
CA ILE A 144 7.26 -13.27 4.21
C ILE A 144 8.18 -14.38 4.73
N ARG A 145 9.25 -14.02 5.46
CA ARG A 145 10.10 -15.01 6.17
C ARG A 145 9.29 -15.87 7.13
N ALA A 146 8.41 -15.26 7.91
CA ALA A 146 7.52 -15.99 8.80
C ALA A 146 6.60 -16.94 8.02
N ALA A 147 6.01 -16.51 6.90
CA ALA A 147 5.19 -17.37 6.05
C ALA A 147 6.00 -18.57 5.51
N LEU A 148 7.24 -18.37 5.06
CA LEU A 148 8.16 -19.43 4.62
C LEU A 148 8.47 -20.45 5.73
N LEU A 149 8.59 -19.99 6.97
CA LEU A 149 8.85 -20.82 8.16
C LEU A 149 7.59 -21.46 8.75
N SER A 150 6.41 -21.09 8.26
CA SER A 150 5.13 -21.50 8.84
C SER A 150 4.62 -22.86 8.35
N GLY A 151 5.39 -23.61 7.55
CA GLY A 151 4.92 -24.84 6.88
C GLY A 151 4.27 -25.86 7.81
N ASP A 152 4.82 -26.06 9.02
CA ASP A 152 4.25 -26.97 10.03
C ASP A 152 2.93 -26.47 10.64
N ILE A 153 2.62 -25.18 10.47
CA ILE A 153 1.41 -24.51 10.98
C ILE A 153 0.35 -24.38 9.86
N THR A 154 0.78 -23.97 8.66
CA THR A 154 -0.10 -23.50 7.58
C THR A 154 -0.15 -24.43 6.37
N GLY A 155 0.76 -25.40 6.29
CA GLY A 155 0.92 -26.27 5.12
C GLY A 155 1.60 -25.61 3.92
N ILE A 156 2.04 -24.35 4.03
CA ILE A 156 2.84 -23.66 3.01
C ILE A 156 4.11 -24.46 2.72
N LYS A 157 4.47 -24.58 1.44
CA LYS A 157 5.67 -25.30 1.02
C LYS A 157 6.90 -24.38 1.08
N PRO A 158 8.11 -24.95 1.32
CA PRO A 158 9.35 -24.18 1.34
C PRO A 158 9.73 -23.54 0.00
N ASP A 159 9.21 -24.04 -1.12
CA ASP A 159 9.41 -23.51 -2.47
C ASP A 159 8.36 -22.45 -2.84
N LEU A 160 8.08 -21.55 -1.90
CA LEU A 160 7.04 -20.54 -2.03
C LEU A 160 7.44 -19.45 -3.03
N ASP A 161 6.66 -19.33 -4.09
CA ASP A 161 6.68 -18.17 -4.96
C ASP A 161 5.85 -17.04 -4.34
N VAL A 162 6.47 -15.87 -4.19
CA VAL A 162 5.85 -14.70 -3.55
C VAL A 162 5.74 -13.56 -4.54
N ILE A 163 4.55 -12.94 -4.60
CA ILE A 163 4.35 -11.67 -5.30
C ILE A 163 3.91 -10.62 -4.29
N LEU A 164 4.54 -9.44 -4.36
CA LEU A 164 4.12 -8.26 -3.60
C LEU A 164 2.94 -7.60 -4.30
N PHE A 165 1.90 -7.22 -3.57
CA PHE A 165 0.79 -6.47 -4.12
C PHE A 165 0.31 -5.40 -3.14
N GLY A 166 0.29 -4.13 -3.58
CA GLY A 166 -0.18 -3.03 -2.76
C GLY A 166 -0.78 -1.88 -3.56
N VAL A 167 -1.74 -1.18 -2.96
CA VAL A 167 -2.43 -0.03 -3.56
C VAL A 167 -2.36 1.17 -2.60
N SER A 168 -2.19 2.39 -3.12
CA SER A 168 -2.07 3.62 -2.31
C SER A 168 -0.95 3.51 -1.27
N GLY A 169 -1.17 3.73 0.03
CA GLY A 169 -0.14 3.50 1.06
C GLY A 169 0.38 2.07 1.12
N GLY A 170 -0.43 1.07 0.71
CA GLY A 170 0.06 -0.30 0.54
C GLY A 170 1.10 -0.42 -0.58
N SER A 171 0.96 0.37 -1.65
CA SER A 171 1.95 0.41 -2.75
C SER A 171 3.30 0.94 -2.29
N PHE A 172 3.30 1.87 -1.34
CA PHE A 172 4.50 2.40 -0.70
C PHE A 172 5.23 1.28 0.05
N ALA A 173 4.51 0.51 0.88
CA ALA A 173 5.07 -0.62 1.62
C ALA A 173 5.61 -1.72 0.69
N SER A 174 4.86 -2.10 -0.35
CA SER A 174 5.32 -3.08 -1.35
C SER A 174 6.56 -2.59 -2.11
N GLY A 175 6.60 -1.31 -2.50
CA GLY A 175 7.75 -0.72 -3.17
C GLY A 175 9.01 -0.73 -2.29
N TRP A 176 8.87 -0.37 -1.01
CA TRP A 176 9.97 -0.44 -0.04
C TRP A 176 10.45 -1.86 0.22
N ALA A 177 9.55 -2.83 0.34
CA ALA A 177 9.92 -4.24 0.46
C ALA A 177 10.73 -4.71 -0.76
N ALA A 178 10.32 -4.33 -1.97
CA ALA A 178 11.01 -4.74 -3.20
C ALA A 178 12.42 -4.16 -3.34
N VAL A 179 12.64 -2.88 -2.98
CA VAL A 179 13.99 -2.28 -3.06
C VAL A 179 14.92 -2.75 -1.95
N LEU A 180 14.37 -3.12 -0.79
CA LEU A 180 15.17 -3.64 0.32
C LEU A 180 15.49 -5.13 0.16
N GLN A 181 14.68 -5.90 -0.57
CA GLN A 181 14.84 -7.35 -0.68
C GLN A 181 16.27 -7.78 -1.06
N PRO A 182 16.95 -7.19 -2.08
CA PRO A 182 18.26 -7.67 -2.50
C PRO A 182 19.35 -7.59 -1.42
N THR A 183 19.23 -6.67 -0.45
CA THR A 183 20.23 -6.43 0.58
C THR A 183 19.77 -6.89 1.97
N TYR A 184 18.50 -6.68 2.31
CA TYR A 184 17.92 -7.01 3.62
C TYR A 184 17.45 -8.46 3.73
N ALA A 185 16.88 -9.01 2.65
CA ALA A 185 16.31 -10.35 2.63
C ALA A 185 16.64 -11.10 1.32
N PRO A 186 17.93 -11.27 0.97
CA PRO A 186 18.36 -11.88 -0.28
C PRO A 186 17.87 -13.33 -0.46
N GLU A 187 17.56 -14.02 0.64
CA GLU A 187 17.02 -15.38 0.66
C GLU A 187 15.52 -15.45 0.33
N VAL A 188 14.78 -14.33 0.45
CA VAL A 188 13.36 -14.27 0.07
C VAL A 188 13.24 -14.17 -1.44
N LYS A 189 12.62 -15.17 -2.07
CA LYS A 189 12.41 -15.19 -3.52
C LYS A 189 11.11 -14.49 -3.89
N LEU A 190 11.24 -13.27 -4.41
CA LEU A 190 10.11 -12.53 -4.98
C LEU A 190 10.03 -12.78 -6.49
N LEU A 191 8.86 -13.20 -6.97
CA LEU A 191 8.60 -13.35 -8.41
C LEU A 191 8.37 -12.01 -9.11
N ALA A 192 7.70 -11.08 -8.42
CA ALA A 192 7.22 -9.83 -8.99
C ALA A 192 6.61 -8.90 -7.93
N ALA A 193 6.40 -7.65 -8.30
CA ALA A 193 5.58 -6.69 -7.55
C ALA A 193 4.53 -6.03 -8.46
N ALA A 194 3.29 -5.96 -7.99
CA ALA A 194 2.23 -5.16 -8.59
C ALA A 194 1.88 -4.00 -7.64
N VAL A 195 1.90 -2.77 -8.14
CA VAL A 195 1.68 -1.57 -7.31
C VAL A 195 0.73 -0.59 -7.99
N GLY A 196 -0.22 -0.08 -7.21
CA GLY A 196 -1.29 0.81 -7.69
C GLY A 196 -1.31 2.15 -7.00
N GLY A 197 -1.52 3.26 -7.72
CA GLY A 197 -1.48 4.59 -7.10
C GLY A 197 -0.13 4.81 -6.40
N PHE A 198 0.94 4.48 -7.13
CA PHE A 198 2.25 4.19 -6.56
C PHE A 198 2.88 5.41 -5.88
N LEU A 199 2.90 5.41 -4.55
CA LEU A 199 3.45 6.48 -3.73
C LEU A 199 4.97 6.34 -3.57
N THR A 200 5.73 7.25 -4.17
CA THR A 200 7.21 7.14 -4.26
C THR A 200 7.97 8.42 -3.90
N ASN A 201 7.26 9.55 -3.78
CA ASN A 201 7.79 10.86 -3.44
C ASN A 201 6.84 11.56 -2.46
N LEU A 202 7.21 11.51 -1.18
CA LEU A 202 6.41 12.08 -0.10
C LEU A 202 6.40 13.61 -0.12
N THR A 203 7.48 14.24 -0.58
CA THR A 203 7.55 15.70 -0.68
C THR A 203 6.56 16.23 -1.72
N ILE A 204 6.49 15.60 -2.89
CA ILE A 204 5.51 16.01 -3.92
C ILE A 204 4.08 15.73 -3.44
N THR A 205 3.87 14.57 -2.85
CA THR A 205 2.53 14.12 -2.45
C THR A 205 1.98 14.98 -1.30
N LEU A 206 2.68 15.09 -0.16
CA LEU A 206 2.19 15.88 0.97
C LEU A 206 2.10 17.37 0.64
N GLY A 207 3.03 17.91 -0.13
CA GLY A 207 2.95 19.31 -0.59
C GLY A 207 1.75 19.56 -1.51
N GLY A 208 1.39 18.59 -2.36
CA GLY A 208 0.24 18.68 -3.27
C GLY A 208 -1.12 18.55 -2.58
N LEU A 209 -1.17 17.91 -1.41
CA LEU A 209 -2.41 17.72 -0.64
C LEU A 209 -2.76 18.93 0.24
N ASP A 210 -1.82 19.87 0.44
CA ASP A 210 -1.99 20.98 1.37
C ASP A 210 -3.12 21.93 0.96
N GLY A 211 -4.07 22.16 1.87
CA GLY A 211 -5.27 22.95 1.61
C GLY A 211 -6.32 22.25 0.71
N GLY A 212 -6.06 21.02 0.25
CA GLY A 212 -6.96 20.23 -0.57
C GLY A 212 -7.95 19.38 0.23
N TYR A 213 -8.88 18.72 -0.46
CA TYR A 213 -9.88 17.84 0.17
C TYR A 213 -9.24 16.72 1.01
N PHE A 214 -8.10 16.21 0.56
CA PHE A 214 -7.36 15.10 1.18
C PHE A 214 -6.20 15.54 2.09
N ALA A 215 -6.19 16.79 2.55
CA ALA A 215 -5.12 17.34 3.41
C ALA A 215 -4.92 16.55 4.72
N GLY A 216 -5.90 15.76 5.16
CA GLY A 216 -5.77 14.90 6.34
C GLY A 216 -4.67 13.84 6.25
N PHE A 217 -4.25 13.42 5.05
CA PHE A 217 -3.08 12.55 4.90
C PHE A 217 -1.78 13.20 5.41
N ILE A 218 -1.69 14.54 5.40
CA ILE A 218 -0.56 15.27 6.00
C ILE A 218 -0.56 15.07 7.52
N ALA A 219 -1.72 15.18 8.19
CA ALA A 219 -1.81 14.96 9.63
C ALA A 219 -1.35 13.56 10.03
N THR A 220 -1.97 12.52 9.47
CA THR A 220 -1.61 11.13 9.80
C THR A 220 -0.18 10.78 9.37
N GLY A 221 0.29 11.25 8.22
CA GLY A 221 1.66 11.04 7.75
C GLY A 221 2.72 11.66 8.67
N LEU A 222 2.48 12.89 9.16
CA LEU A 222 3.36 13.52 10.15
C LEU A 222 3.29 12.80 11.51
N GLY A 223 2.10 12.37 11.93
CA GLY A 223 1.89 11.59 13.15
C GLY A 223 2.61 10.24 13.15
N GLY A 224 2.68 9.57 12.00
CA GLY A 224 3.41 8.32 11.85
C GLY A 224 4.92 8.53 11.85
N LEU A 225 5.41 9.49 11.08
CA LEU A 225 6.84 9.78 10.99
C LEU A 225 7.42 10.32 12.30
N GLU A 226 6.71 11.17 13.05
CA GLU A 226 7.22 11.68 14.33
C GLU A 226 7.43 10.57 15.38
N ALA A 227 6.67 9.48 15.28
CA ALA A 227 6.81 8.33 16.17
C ALA A 227 8.09 7.53 15.89
N GLU A 228 8.64 7.63 14.67
CA GLU A 228 9.88 6.98 14.27
C GLU A 228 11.10 7.92 14.39
N TYR A 229 10.92 9.22 14.11
CA TYR A 229 11.99 10.22 14.06
C TYR A 229 11.83 11.28 15.17
N PRO A 230 12.56 11.15 16.31
CA PRO A 230 12.46 12.10 17.43
C PRO A 230 12.77 13.56 17.07
N GLU A 231 13.66 13.78 16.09
CA GLU A 231 13.96 15.11 15.54
C GLU A 231 12.76 15.71 14.80
N LEU A 232 11.89 14.89 14.20
CA LEU A 232 10.64 15.37 13.60
C LEU A 232 9.63 15.75 14.69
N GLU A 233 9.46 14.93 15.73
CA GLU A 233 8.59 15.27 16.86
C GLU A 233 8.96 16.64 17.45
N THR A 234 10.27 16.88 17.65
CA THR A 234 10.80 18.16 18.12
C THR A 234 10.50 19.27 17.12
N TYR A 235 10.81 19.04 15.84
CA TYR A 235 10.56 20.02 14.78
C TYR A 235 9.09 20.42 14.69
N LEU A 236 8.14 19.47 14.78
CA LEU A 236 6.71 19.74 14.71
C LEU A 236 6.29 20.63 15.87
N LYS A 237 6.69 20.32 17.12
CA LYS A 237 6.38 21.14 18.30
C LYS A 237 6.97 22.55 18.22
N GLU A 238 8.14 22.73 17.61
CA GLU A 238 8.76 24.05 17.45
C GLU A 238 8.11 24.87 16.32
N ASN A 239 7.67 24.20 15.25
CA ASN A 239 7.18 24.83 14.02
C ASN A 239 5.65 24.92 13.95
N THR A 240 4.90 24.42 14.94
CA THR A 240 3.48 24.72 15.13
C THR A 240 3.12 24.83 16.61
N ASP A 241 2.22 25.75 16.95
CA ASP A 241 1.65 25.88 18.29
C ASP A 241 0.23 25.27 18.34
N SER A 242 -0.14 24.48 17.33
CA SER A 242 -1.50 23.96 17.17
C SER A 242 -1.77 22.83 18.17
N PRO A 243 -2.85 22.90 18.97
CA PRO A 243 -3.26 21.79 19.85
C PRO A 243 -3.61 20.52 19.05
N ARG A 244 -3.83 20.67 17.75
CA ARG A 244 -4.17 19.59 16.80
C ARG A 244 -3.06 18.57 16.57
N LEU A 245 -1.79 18.89 16.87
CA LEU A 245 -0.69 17.90 16.76
C LEU A 245 -1.00 16.61 17.52
N SER A 246 -1.56 16.74 18.73
CA SER A 246 -1.93 15.58 19.57
C SER A 246 -2.97 14.65 18.92
N GLU A 247 -3.67 15.13 17.88
CA GLU A 247 -4.74 14.41 17.21
C GLU A 247 -4.25 13.65 15.97
N PHE A 248 -3.02 13.88 15.50
CA PHE A 248 -2.48 13.27 14.27
C PHE A 248 -2.40 11.74 14.34
N ARG A 249 -2.38 11.20 15.57
CA ARG A 249 -2.32 9.76 15.86
C ARG A 249 -3.60 9.22 16.49
N GLN A 250 -4.65 10.04 16.57
CA GLN A 250 -5.84 9.71 17.37
C GLN A 250 -6.88 8.89 16.60
N TYR A 251 -6.94 9.01 15.28
CA TYR A 251 -8.03 8.44 14.48
C TYR A 251 -7.52 7.68 13.25
N CYS A 252 -8.34 6.76 12.76
CA CYS A 252 -8.15 6.15 11.45
C CYS A 252 -8.35 7.13 10.30
N VAL A 253 -7.86 6.76 9.12
CA VAL A 253 -7.76 7.60 7.93
C VAL A 253 -9.05 8.35 7.60
N ASP A 254 -10.21 7.70 7.60
CA ASP A 254 -11.49 8.33 7.24
C ASP A 254 -11.85 9.52 8.14
N THR A 255 -11.67 9.35 9.46
CA THR A 255 -11.96 10.40 10.44
C THR A 255 -10.93 11.51 10.37
N THR A 256 -9.65 11.17 10.13
CA THR A 256 -8.59 12.14 9.92
C THR A 256 -8.85 12.97 8.65
N LEU A 257 -9.27 12.35 7.56
CA LEU A 257 -9.62 13.04 6.32
C LEU A 257 -10.81 13.99 6.52
N ASP A 258 -11.89 13.56 7.19
CA ASP A 258 -13.03 14.44 7.46
C ASP A 258 -12.66 15.63 8.34
N LYS A 259 -11.84 15.41 9.36
CA LYS A 259 -11.44 16.46 10.32
C LYS A 259 -10.49 17.49 9.71
N TYR A 260 -9.61 17.05 8.81
CA TYR A 260 -8.56 17.88 8.22
C TYR A 260 -8.80 18.20 6.75
N ARG A 261 -9.99 17.93 6.20
CA ARG A 261 -10.36 18.36 4.85
C ARG A 261 -10.14 19.86 4.68
N PHE A 262 -9.45 20.25 3.61
CA PHE A 262 -9.08 21.63 3.30
C PHE A 262 -8.23 22.33 4.36
N ALA A 263 -7.68 21.60 5.33
CA ALA A 263 -6.77 22.19 6.30
C ALA A 263 -5.51 22.68 5.59
N GLN A 264 -5.12 23.90 5.93
CA GLN A 264 -3.90 24.53 5.49
C GLN A 264 -2.81 24.16 6.49
N PHE A 265 -1.92 23.25 6.14
CA PHE A 265 -0.77 22.88 6.96
C PHE A 265 0.33 23.90 6.79
N PHE A 266 0.76 24.14 5.56
CA PHE A 266 1.97 24.93 5.29
C PHE A 266 1.68 26.24 4.58
N GLN A 267 0.57 26.33 3.82
CA GLN A 267 0.28 27.50 3.01
C GLN A 267 -1.12 28.09 3.25
N GLY A 268 -1.21 29.42 3.19
CA GLY A 268 -2.48 30.16 3.28
C GLY A 268 -2.71 30.86 4.62
N PRO A 269 -3.81 31.64 4.73
CA PRO A 269 -4.06 32.53 5.87
C PRO A 269 -4.32 31.81 7.20
N SER A 270 -4.67 30.53 7.15
CA SER A 270 -4.99 29.71 8.33
C SER A 270 -4.02 28.54 8.48
N LYS A 271 -2.79 28.69 7.96
CA LYS A 271 -1.77 27.64 8.03
C LYS A 271 -1.48 27.21 9.47
N LEU A 272 -1.31 25.91 9.67
CA LEU A 272 -0.97 25.34 10.98
C LEU A 272 0.52 25.52 11.32
N PHE A 273 1.40 25.49 10.33
CA PHE A 273 2.85 25.58 10.50
C PHE A 273 3.40 26.97 10.23
N LYS A 274 4.42 27.36 11.00
CA LYS A 274 5.07 28.69 10.92
C LYS A 274 5.75 28.88 9.55
N LYS A 275 6.41 27.85 9.04
CA LYS A 275 7.12 27.86 7.75
C LYS A 275 6.22 27.48 6.59
N GLU A 276 6.37 28.19 5.48
CA GLU A 276 5.69 27.88 4.21
C GLU A 276 6.39 26.73 3.49
N TRP A 277 5.64 25.86 2.81
CA TRP A 277 6.19 24.70 2.10
C TRP A 277 7.29 25.08 1.10
N ASN A 278 7.08 26.15 0.32
CA ASN A 278 8.03 26.60 -0.70
C ASN A 278 9.25 27.34 -0.11
N SER A 279 9.20 27.74 1.15
CA SER A 279 10.34 28.35 1.85
C SER A 279 11.32 27.32 2.44
N MET A 280 10.87 26.07 2.59
CA MET A 280 11.70 24.98 3.12
C MET A 280 12.65 24.46 2.04
N GLY A 281 13.95 24.52 2.30
CA GLY A 281 14.97 23.90 1.46
C GLY A 281 15.07 22.38 1.66
N PRO A 282 15.93 21.69 0.89
CA PRO A 282 16.18 20.25 1.06
C PRO A 282 16.70 19.87 2.45
N ASP A 283 17.40 20.78 3.13
CA ASP A 283 17.98 20.56 4.46
C ASP A 283 17.01 20.86 5.61
N ASP A 284 15.78 21.30 5.33
CA ASP A 284 14.75 21.44 6.35
C ASP A 284 14.35 20.05 6.88
N THR A 285 14.31 19.87 8.21
CA THR A 285 14.12 18.56 8.86
C THR A 285 12.92 17.79 8.31
N LEU A 286 11.79 18.46 8.08
CA LEU A 286 10.61 17.81 7.52
C LEU A 286 10.88 17.30 6.09
N LYS A 287 11.37 18.16 5.20
CA LYS A 287 11.66 17.76 3.81
C LYS A 287 12.76 16.71 3.73
N HIS A 288 13.75 16.77 4.61
CA HIS A 288 14.81 15.78 4.69
C HIS A 288 14.27 14.39 5.03
N ILE A 289 13.44 14.27 6.07
CA ILE A 289 12.85 12.99 6.50
C ILE A 289 11.87 12.45 5.45
N LEU A 290 11.07 13.32 4.84
CA LEU A 290 10.20 12.92 3.73
C LEU A 290 11.01 12.42 2.53
N ALA A 291 12.14 13.06 2.22
CA ALA A 291 13.05 12.63 1.16
C ALA A 291 13.72 11.29 1.51
N GLU A 292 14.18 11.08 2.73
CA GLU A 292 14.74 9.79 3.18
C GLU A 292 13.72 8.65 3.00
N ASN A 293 12.46 8.92 3.27
CA ASN A 293 11.35 7.97 3.13
C ASN A 293 10.73 7.95 1.71
N SER A 294 11.36 8.56 0.71
CA SER A 294 10.90 8.53 -0.68
C SER A 294 11.72 7.57 -1.55
N LEU A 295 11.08 6.59 -2.21
CA LEU A 295 11.72 5.67 -3.16
C LEU A 295 12.42 6.40 -4.33
N THR A 296 11.88 7.55 -4.75
CA THR A 296 12.53 8.42 -5.76
C THR A 296 13.89 8.95 -5.30
N LYS A 297 14.18 8.97 -4.00
CA LYS A 297 15.48 9.38 -3.42
C LYS A 297 16.33 8.20 -2.94
N TYR A 298 15.74 7.02 -2.73
CA TYR A 298 16.45 5.82 -2.31
C TYR A 298 17.37 5.27 -3.41
N TYR A 299 18.59 4.82 -3.10
CA TYR A 299 19.60 4.53 -4.12
C TYR A 299 19.39 3.20 -4.85
N ASP A 300 18.86 2.18 -4.17
CA ASP A 300 18.67 0.86 -4.79
C ASP A 300 17.52 0.85 -5.80
N THR A 301 17.62 -0.07 -6.76
CA THR A 301 16.59 -0.39 -7.76
C THR A 301 16.18 -1.84 -7.54
N PRO A 302 14.89 -2.19 -7.66
CA PRO A 302 14.46 -3.57 -7.47
C PRO A 302 14.98 -4.46 -8.61
N THR A 303 15.21 -5.74 -8.30
CA THR A 303 15.72 -6.74 -9.24
C THR A 303 14.63 -7.64 -9.83
N ILE A 304 13.38 -7.40 -9.44
CA ILE A 304 12.20 -8.18 -9.83
C ILE A 304 11.32 -7.42 -10.84
N PRO A 305 10.50 -8.12 -11.63
CA PRO A 305 9.51 -7.50 -12.50
C PRO A 305 8.50 -6.65 -11.73
N PHE A 306 8.24 -5.45 -12.24
CA PHE A 306 7.23 -4.53 -11.72
C PHE A 306 6.06 -4.34 -12.68
N PHE A 307 4.85 -4.30 -12.12
CA PHE A 307 3.65 -3.77 -12.78
C PHE A 307 3.13 -2.59 -11.98
N VAL A 308 3.20 -1.40 -12.57
CA VAL A 308 2.72 -0.15 -12.01
C VAL A 308 1.42 0.22 -12.72
N PHE A 309 0.32 0.37 -12.00
CA PHE A 309 -0.91 0.92 -12.55
C PHE A 309 -1.28 2.24 -11.86
N HIS A 310 -1.61 3.26 -12.63
CA HIS A 310 -1.82 4.60 -12.06
C HIS A 310 -2.79 5.43 -12.90
N GLY A 311 -3.63 6.21 -12.22
CA GLY A 311 -4.54 7.15 -12.86
C GLY A 311 -3.86 8.47 -13.23
N THR A 312 -4.12 8.99 -14.42
CA THR A 312 -3.49 10.24 -14.89
C THR A 312 -3.98 11.45 -14.11
N ILE A 313 -5.24 11.41 -13.68
CA ILE A 313 -5.91 12.48 -12.92
C ILE A 313 -5.97 12.16 -11.42
N ASP A 314 -5.04 11.33 -10.93
CA ASP A 314 -4.93 10.96 -9.52
C ASP A 314 -4.72 12.20 -8.65
N GLU A 315 -5.72 12.45 -7.80
CA GLU A 315 -5.86 13.62 -6.96
C GLU A 315 -5.25 13.45 -5.55
N ILE A 316 -4.77 12.25 -5.22
CA ILE A 316 -4.17 11.92 -3.92
C ILE A 316 -2.66 11.70 -4.07
N VAL A 317 -2.27 10.81 -4.98
CA VAL A 317 -0.88 10.49 -5.33
C VAL A 317 -0.63 10.95 -6.76
N PRO A 318 -0.09 12.16 -6.97
CA PRO A 318 0.10 12.70 -8.31
C PRO A 318 0.88 11.74 -9.21
N ILE A 319 0.45 11.58 -10.47
CA ILE A 319 1.05 10.69 -11.48
C ILE A 319 2.57 10.89 -11.64
N THR A 320 3.08 12.08 -11.30
CA THR A 320 4.51 12.38 -11.27
C THR A 320 5.31 11.44 -10.35
N ASN A 321 4.69 10.85 -9.32
CA ASN A 321 5.31 9.80 -8.49
C ASN A 321 5.69 8.57 -9.35
N ALA A 322 4.73 8.04 -10.10
CA ALA A 322 4.94 6.89 -10.97
C ALA A 322 5.86 7.23 -12.15
N GLN A 323 5.75 8.44 -12.72
CA GLN A 323 6.63 8.88 -13.81
C GLN A 323 8.10 9.01 -13.35
N GLN A 324 8.35 9.66 -12.21
CA GLN A 324 9.71 9.83 -11.69
C GLN A 324 10.36 8.50 -11.34
N ILE A 325 9.62 7.56 -10.76
CA ILE A 325 10.19 6.25 -10.42
C ILE A 325 10.39 5.40 -11.68
N TYR A 326 9.49 5.49 -12.67
CA TYR A 326 9.66 4.87 -13.98
C TYR A 326 10.96 5.34 -14.63
N ASP A 327 11.13 6.64 -14.81
CA ASP A 327 12.32 7.21 -15.45
C ASP A 327 13.61 6.81 -14.72
N LYS A 328 13.59 6.85 -13.38
CA LYS A 328 14.72 6.48 -12.55
C LYS A 328 15.10 5.00 -12.69
N TRP A 329 14.14 4.10 -12.51
CA TRP A 329 14.42 2.66 -12.54
C TRP A 329 14.76 2.19 -13.96
N CYS A 330 14.09 2.73 -14.98
CA CYS A 330 14.38 2.45 -16.38
C CYS A 330 15.72 3.00 -16.86
N GLY A 331 16.20 4.09 -16.26
CA GLY A 331 17.57 4.58 -16.43
C GLY A 331 18.62 3.80 -15.62
N SER A 332 18.17 2.86 -14.79
CA SER A 332 19.00 2.00 -13.92
C SER A 332 18.97 0.54 -14.41
N ASN A 333 19.29 -0.42 -13.55
CA ASN A 333 19.45 -1.84 -13.94
C ASN A 333 18.15 -2.67 -13.84
N ILE A 334 16.96 -2.05 -13.86
CA ILE A 334 15.72 -2.83 -13.80
C ILE A 334 15.55 -3.62 -15.10
N THR A 335 15.18 -4.89 -14.99
CA THR A 335 15.05 -5.81 -16.14
C THR A 335 13.64 -5.85 -16.71
N SER A 336 12.64 -5.46 -15.92
CA SER A 336 11.23 -5.46 -16.30
C SER A 336 10.43 -4.44 -15.49
N LEU A 337 9.85 -3.45 -16.16
CA LEU A 337 8.87 -2.54 -15.56
C LEU A 337 7.77 -2.23 -16.59
N GLU A 338 6.56 -2.66 -16.29
CA GLU A 338 5.37 -2.28 -17.06
C GLU A 338 4.57 -1.22 -16.31
N PHE A 339 4.40 -0.05 -16.93
CA PHE A 339 3.61 1.06 -16.41
C PHE A 339 2.32 1.21 -17.24
N ALA A 340 1.19 0.84 -16.65
CA ALA A 340 -0.14 0.94 -17.20
C ALA A 340 -0.86 2.21 -16.68
N GLU A 341 -0.77 3.30 -17.45
CA GLU A 341 -1.41 4.57 -17.14
C GLU A 341 -2.86 4.60 -17.67
N ASP A 342 -3.80 4.90 -16.78
CA ASP A 342 -5.22 5.10 -17.10
C ASP A 342 -5.52 6.59 -17.23
N LEU A 343 -5.92 7.04 -18.42
CA LEU A 343 -6.20 8.46 -18.71
C LEU A 343 -7.49 8.97 -18.08
N SER A 344 -8.40 8.08 -17.69
CA SER A 344 -9.73 8.41 -17.18
C SER A 344 -9.86 8.32 -15.67
N ALA A 345 -8.91 7.66 -15.00
CA ALA A 345 -9.02 7.32 -13.58
C ALA A 345 -8.35 8.36 -12.66
N GLY A 346 -9.06 8.75 -11.60
CA GLY A 346 -8.50 9.29 -10.36
C GLY A 346 -8.05 8.19 -9.40
N HIS A 347 -7.66 8.55 -8.18
CA HIS A 347 -6.99 7.64 -7.24
C HIS A 347 -7.82 6.38 -6.93
N LEU A 348 -9.06 6.59 -6.46
CA LEU A 348 -9.95 5.48 -6.08
C LEU A 348 -10.37 4.65 -7.29
N THR A 349 -10.77 5.31 -8.38
CA THR A 349 -11.22 4.62 -9.61
C THR A 349 -10.11 3.80 -10.27
N SER A 350 -8.85 4.21 -10.12
CA SER A 350 -7.69 3.50 -10.66
C SER A 350 -7.58 2.08 -10.07
N GLY A 351 -7.81 1.94 -8.76
CA GLY A 351 -7.84 0.62 -8.09
C GLY A 351 -8.87 -0.33 -8.69
N TYR A 352 -10.08 0.15 -8.98
CA TYR A 352 -11.14 -0.65 -9.58
C TYR A 352 -10.87 -0.97 -11.05
N PHE A 353 -10.54 0.03 -11.87
CA PHE A 353 -10.36 -0.17 -13.31
C PHE A 353 -9.10 -0.97 -13.65
N ALA A 354 -8.08 -0.93 -12.80
CA ALA A 354 -6.88 -1.72 -12.97
C ALA A 354 -7.01 -3.15 -12.45
N ALA A 355 -7.98 -3.47 -11.58
CA ALA A 355 -8.10 -4.80 -11.00
C ALA A 355 -8.01 -5.93 -12.04
N PRO A 356 -8.74 -5.90 -13.17
CA PRO A 356 -8.65 -6.98 -14.15
C PRO A 356 -7.27 -7.09 -14.84
N ALA A 357 -6.57 -5.97 -15.02
CA ALA A 357 -5.20 -5.95 -15.51
C ALA A 357 -4.23 -6.56 -14.48
N THR A 358 -4.32 -6.09 -13.24
CA THR A 358 -3.46 -6.50 -12.13
C THR A 358 -3.55 -7.99 -11.84
N PHE A 359 -4.76 -8.53 -11.68
CA PHE A 359 -4.93 -9.96 -11.39
C PHE A 359 -4.50 -10.85 -12.57
N SER A 360 -4.75 -10.44 -13.82
CA SER A 360 -4.24 -11.15 -15.00
C SER A 360 -2.71 -11.14 -15.01
N TRP A 361 -2.09 -9.98 -14.77
CA TRP A 361 -0.64 -9.85 -14.75
C TRP A 361 -0.01 -10.73 -13.66
N ILE A 362 -0.56 -10.72 -12.44
CA ILE A 362 -0.16 -11.59 -11.32
C ILE A 362 -0.25 -13.07 -11.71
N ALA A 363 -1.39 -13.50 -12.29
CA ALA A 363 -1.59 -14.88 -12.69
C ALA A 363 -0.54 -15.34 -13.72
N LYS A 364 -0.19 -14.48 -14.70
CA LYS A 364 0.87 -14.76 -15.68
C LYS A 364 2.23 -14.97 -15.02
N ARG A 365 2.58 -14.19 -13.99
CA ARG A 365 3.84 -14.38 -13.23
C ARG A 365 3.88 -15.74 -12.57
N PHE A 366 2.82 -16.11 -11.85
CA PHE A 366 2.72 -17.43 -11.21
C PHE A 366 2.70 -18.61 -12.19
N ASN A 367 2.24 -18.40 -13.42
CA ASN A 367 2.22 -19.41 -14.47
C ASN A 367 3.53 -19.47 -15.28
N GLY A 368 4.55 -18.70 -14.90
CA GLY A 368 5.89 -18.74 -15.53
C GLY A 368 5.97 -18.07 -16.89
N GLU A 369 4.96 -17.28 -17.29
CA GLU A 369 5.05 -16.46 -18.50
C GLU A 369 6.14 -15.41 -18.31
N GLN A 370 6.82 -14.97 -19.38
CA GLN A 370 7.86 -13.93 -19.26
C GLN A 370 7.22 -12.54 -19.13
N PRO A 371 7.78 -11.64 -18.31
CA PRO A 371 7.28 -10.28 -18.22
C PRO A 371 7.80 -9.47 -19.43
N VAL A 372 7.41 -8.20 -19.54
CA VAL A 372 8.01 -7.31 -20.55
C VAL A 372 9.52 -7.22 -20.32
N ALA A 373 10.30 -7.23 -21.40
CA ALA A 373 11.73 -6.99 -21.33
C ALA A 373 12.00 -5.48 -21.29
N GLY A 374 12.81 -5.02 -20.33
CA GLY A 374 13.09 -3.61 -20.12
C GLY A 374 11.86 -2.86 -19.58
N CYS A 375 11.68 -1.63 -20.04
CA CYS A 375 10.57 -0.80 -19.60
C CYS A 375 9.52 -0.57 -20.69
N SER A 376 8.26 -0.64 -20.29
CA SER A 376 7.11 -0.36 -21.14
C SER A 376 6.16 0.59 -20.42
N HIS A 377 5.86 1.74 -21.02
CA HIS A 377 4.83 2.65 -20.55
C HIS A 377 3.69 2.68 -21.55
N THR A 378 2.52 2.18 -21.15
CA THR A 378 1.33 2.16 -21.97
C THR A 378 0.26 3.05 -21.36
N ARG A 379 -0.19 4.04 -22.13
CA ARG A 379 -1.32 4.90 -21.79
C ARG A 379 -2.57 4.34 -22.43
N ARG A 380 -3.63 4.15 -21.65
CA ARG A 380 -4.93 3.68 -22.12
C ARG A 380 -6.00 4.64 -21.65
N LEU A 381 -7.09 4.73 -22.43
CA LEU A 381 -8.26 5.46 -21.96
C LEU A 381 -8.73 4.90 -20.61
N ASN A 382 -8.77 3.58 -20.49
CA ASN A 382 -9.15 2.88 -19.29
C ASN A 382 -8.44 1.51 -19.20
N ASN A 383 -8.00 1.13 -18.01
CA ASN A 383 -7.27 -0.14 -17.78
C ASN A 383 -8.16 -1.39 -17.81
N LEU A 384 -9.49 -1.26 -17.87
CA LEU A 384 -10.40 -2.37 -18.23
C LEU A 384 -10.10 -2.94 -19.63
N LEU A 385 -9.44 -2.17 -20.49
CA LEU A 385 -9.05 -2.56 -21.86
C LEU A 385 -7.71 -3.33 -21.89
N TYR A 386 -7.19 -3.77 -20.75
CA TYR A 386 -5.91 -4.46 -20.68
C TYR A 386 -5.93 -5.80 -21.45
N PRO A 387 -4.94 -6.08 -22.32
CA PRO A 387 -4.94 -7.29 -23.13
C PRO A 387 -4.80 -8.59 -22.32
N GLY A 388 -5.65 -9.57 -22.62
CA GLY A 388 -5.59 -10.89 -21.99
C GLY A 388 -6.16 -10.95 -20.57
N THR A 389 -6.96 -9.95 -20.19
CA THR A 389 -7.75 -10.00 -18.98
C THR A 389 -8.87 -11.06 -19.10
N ASP A 390 -8.99 -11.90 -18.07
CA ASP A 390 -10.06 -12.88 -17.97
C ASP A 390 -11.45 -12.21 -17.84
N LYS A 391 -12.39 -12.63 -18.69
CA LYS A 391 -13.75 -12.07 -18.74
C LYS A 391 -14.48 -12.14 -17.39
N TRP A 392 -14.23 -13.19 -16.60
CA TRP A 392 -14.87 -13.36 -15.29
C TRP A 392 -14.40 -12.31 -14.28
N ILE A 393 -13.12 -11.91 -14.32
CA ILE A 393 -12.57 -10.87 -13.43
C ILE A 393 -13.19 -9.52 -13.79
N VAL A 394 -13.28 -9.21 -15.09
CA VAL A 394 -13.98 -8.01 -15.57
C VAL A 394 -15.41 -7.98 -15.07
N GLN A 395 -16.16 -9.08 -15.24
CA GLN A 395 -17.55 -9.16 -14.81
C GLN A 395 -17.68 -8.97 -13.28
N PHE A 396 -16.85 -9.66 -12.49
CA PHE A 396 -16.87 -9.53 -11.03
C PHE A 396 -16.62 -8.09 -10.58
N VAL A 397 -15.60 -7.43 -11.15
CA VAL A 397 -15.27 -6.04 -10.82
C VAL A 397 -16.39 -5.09 -11.24
N GLN A 398 -16.98 -5.29 -12.42
CA GLN A 398 -18.13 -4.50 -12.88
C GLN A 398 -19.35 -4.68 -11.97
N ASP A 399 -19.66 -5.91 -11.55
CA ASP A 399 -20.78 -6.18 -10.66
C ASP A 399 -20.59 -5.51 -9.30
N LYS A 400 -19.39 -5.60 -8.72
CA LYS A 400 -19.05 -4.94 -7.46
C LYS A 400 -19.03 -3.42 -7.56
N PHE A 401 -18.50 -2.88 -8.65
CA PHE A 401 -18.55 -1.45 -8.92
C PHE A 401 -20.00 -0.95 -9.00
N ASN A 402 -20.88 -1.70 -9.69
CA ASN A 402 -22.29 -1.37 -9.80
C ASN A 402 -23.03 -1.45 -8.45
N GLU A 403 -22.69 -2.42 -7.60
CA GLU A 403 -23.24 -2.56 -6.24
C GLU A 403 -22.89 -1.35 -5.36
N ILE A 404 -21.64 -0.88 -5.41
CA ILE A 404 -21.13 0.21 -4.56
C ILE A 404 -21.57 1.59 -5.06
N PHE A 405 -21.49 1.83 -6.36
CA PHE A 405 -21.69 3.16 -6.95
C PHE A 405 -23.05 3.33 -7.66
N GLY A 406 -23.96 2.36 -7.53
CA GLY A 406 -25.33 2.43 -8.07
C GLY A 406 -25.44 2.17 -9.58
N GLY A 407 -24.40 1.59 -10.17
CA GLY A 407 -24.24 1.46 -11.61
C GLY A 407 -24.14 2.80 -12.33
N LEU A 408 -23.56 2.79 -13.52
CA LEU A 408 -23.78 3.87 -14.47
C LEU A 408 -25.27 3.81 -14.85
N GLY A 409 -26.10 4.71 -14.31
CA GLY A 409 -27.57 4.60 -14.30
C GLY A 409 -28.26 4.22 -15.62
N ASN A 410 -29.58 3.99 -15.58
CA ASN A 410 -30.37 3.45 -16.69
C ASN A 410 -30.19 4.15 -18.07
N GLY A 411 -29.66 5.38 -18.12
CA GLY A 411 -29.34 6.09 -19.37
C GLY A 411 -28.19 5.51 -20.20
N ILE A 412 -27.29 4.70 -19.64
CA ILE A 412 -26.20 4.04 -20.41
C ILE A 412 -26.59 2.64 -20.90
N LYS A 413 -27.66 2.03 -20.37
CA LYS A 413 -28.17 0.75 -20.88
C LYS A 413 -28.88 0.87 -22.23
N VAL A 414 -29.24 2.09 -22.65
CA VAL A 414 -29.97 2.34 -23.91
C VAL A 414 -29.01 2.63 -25.06
N ASP A 415 -27.94 3.38 -24.79
CA ASP A 415 -26.88 3.61 -25.76
C ASP A 415 -25.72 2.67 -25.43
N LYS A 416 -25.65 1.52 -26.09
CA LYS A 416 -24.46 0.65 -26.08
C LYS A 416 -23.37 1.39 -26.84
N PRO A 417 -22.52 2.21 -26.19
CA PRO A 417 -21.60 3.05 -26.93
C PRO A 417 -20.54 2.12 -27.48
N THR A 418 -20.43 2.07 -28.80
CA THR A 418 -19.36 1.35 -29.44
C THR A 418 -18.05 2.13 -29.27
N ALA A 419 -16.92 1.45 -29.45
CA ALA A 419 -15.62 2.14 -29.53
C ALA A 419 -15.62 3.25 -30.61
N GLU A 420 -16.46 3.11 -31.63
CA GLU A 420 -16.69 4.08 -32.70
C GLU A 420 -17.46 5.32 -32.23
N ASP A 421 -18.52 5.16 -31.42
CA ASP A 421 -19.27 6.28 -30.85
C ASP A 421 -18.40 7.16 -29.94
N PHE A 422 -17.48 6.52 -29.22
CA PHE A 422 -16.52 7.22 -28.39
C PHE A 422 -15.43 7.93 -29.21
N GLN A 423 -14.99 7.34 -30.33
CA GLN A 423 -14.07 7.99 -31.27
C GLN A 423 -14.70 9.24 -31.92
N ILE A 424 -16.01 9.20 -32.21
CA ILE A 424 -16.77 10.35 -32.72
C ILE A 424 -16.85 11.48 -31.67
N TYR A 425 -17.05 11.13 -30.40
CA TYR A 425 -17.02 12.11 -29.31
C TYR A 425 -15.65 12.80 -29.19
N LEU A 426 -14.55 12.03 -29.26
CA LEU A 426 -13.19 12.56 -29.22
C LEU A 426 -12.87 13.49 -30.42
N ASN A 427 -13.36 13.16 -31.61
CA ASN A 427 -13.20 14.03 -32.78
C ASN A 427 -13.97 15.36 -32.63
N ARG A 428 -15.09 15.37 -31.89
CA ARG A 428 -15.86 16.58 -31.58
C ARG A 428 -15.22 17.45 -30.50
N THR A 429 -14.57 16.85 -29.50
CA THR A 429 -13.93 17.60 -28.40
C THR A 429 -12.52 18.08 -28.73
N ASN A 430 -11.83 17.47 -29.70
CA ASN A 430 -10.51 17.90 -30.15
C ASN A 430 -10.49 19.03 -31.19
N GLY A 431 -11.65 19.62 -31.55
CA GLY A 431 -11.68 20.89 -32.27
C GLY A 431 -10.78 20.97 -33.50
N THR A 432 -11.03 20.14 -34.51
CA THR A 432 -10.92 20.63 -35.89
C THR A 432 -12.33 20.60 -36.46
N GLY A 433 -12.97 21.78 -36.44
CA GLY A 433 -14.24 21.96 -37.11
C GLY A 433 -14.04 21.94 -38.62
N VAL A 434 -14.98 21.25 -39.28
CA VAL A 434 -15.21 21.12 -40.73
C VAL A 434 -14.28 20.17 -41.47
#